data_AF-A0AAV0XRD4-F1
#
_entry.id   AF-A0AAV0XRD4-F1
#
_cell.length_a   1.000
_cell.length_b   1.000
_cell.length_c   1.000
_cell.angle_alpha   90.00
_cell.angle_beta   90.00
_cell.angle_gamma   90.00
#
_symmetry.space_group_name_H-M   'P 1'
#
loop_
_entity.id
_entity.type
_entity.pdbx_description
1 polymer ?
#
loop_
_entity_poly.entity_id
_entity_poly.type
_entity_poly.pdbx_seq_one_letter_code
_entity_poly.pdbx_strand_id
1 'polypeptide(L)'
;MFLDFDTLIKLPGISTDNQFIEKLRAQCDLGKKMFAADSNSIEAYLSIKSMGASFLQLEEVYRRILVIPISSATAERSFSTMRRIKTYNRSTMTGKRLRNLALLSIEREKSEELIQNPDEILNEFASNKLRRLNFSM
;
A
#
# COMPACT_ATOMS: atom_id res chain seq x y z
N MET A 1 1.83 -4.00 -25.01
CA MET A 1 1.54 -4.80 -23.80
C MET A 1 1.91 -4.06 -22.51
N PHE A 2 3.10 -3.46 -22.36
CA PHE A 2 3.50 -2.77 -21.10
C PHE A 2 3.00 -1.32 -20.94
N LEU A 3 2.63 -0.64 -22.03
CA LEU A 3 2.26 0.79 -22.05
C LEU A 3 0.88 1.03 -22.70
N ASP A 4 -0.01 0.06 -22.63
CA ASP A 4 -1.32 0.19 -23.26
C ASP A 4 -2.22 1.10 -22.42
N PHE A 5 -2.46 2.31 -22.93
CA PHE A 5 -3.26 3.34 -22.28
C PHE A 5 -4.63 2.84 -21.79
N ASP A 6 -5.30 2.00 -22.59
CA ASP A 6 -6.62 1.45 -22.25
C ASP A 6 -6.62 0.50 -21.06
N THR A 7 -5.48 -0.15 -20.77
CA THR A 7 -5.33 -0.99 -19.56
C THR A 7 -4.91 -0.14 -18.36
N LEU A 8 -4.07 0.88 -18.59
CA LEU A 8 -3.61 1.78 -17.54
C LEU A 8 -4.75 2.61 -16.94
N ILE A 9 -5.66 3.17 -17.75
CA ILE A 9 -6.80 3.98 -17.25
C ILE A 9 -7.74 3.18 -16.34
N LYS A 10 -7.83 1.87 -16.53
CA LYS A 10 -8.73 1.01 -15.74
C LYS A 10 -8.22 0.79 -14.31
N LEU A 11 -6.98 1.20 -13.99
CA LEU A 11 -6.42 1.03 -12.66
C LEU A 11 -7.10 1.99 -11.66
N PRO A 12 -7.44 1.48 -10.46
CA PRO A 12 -8.12 2.28 -9.46
C PRO A 12 -7.22 3.39 -8.92
N GLY A 13 -7.77 4.60 -8.79
CA GLY A 13 -7.11 5.74 -8.14
C GLY A 13 -6.23 6.61 -9.03
N ILE A 14 -6.35 6.52 -10.36
CA ILE A 14 -5.75 7.47 -11.31
C ILE A 14 -6.58 8.76 -11.37
N SER A 15 -5.93 9.92 -11.51
CA SER A 15 -6.63 11.19 -11.71
C SER A 15 -7.46 11.16 -13.01
N THR A 16 -8.73 11.55 -12.91
CA THR A 16 -9.67 11.61 -14.04
C THR A 16 -9.61 12.94 -14.81
N ASP A 17 -8.63 13.80 -14.53
CA ASP A 17 -8.50 15.07 -15.23
C ASP A 17 -8.22 14.86 -16.72
N ASN A 18 -9.03 15.47 -17.60
CA ASN A 18 -8.84 15.35 -19.05
C ASN A 18 -7.43 15.76 -19.50
N GLN A 19 -6.82 16.75 -18.84
CA GLN A 19 -5.44 17.17 -19.13
C GLN A 19 -4.40 16.10 -18.75
N PHE A 20 -4.65 15.32 -17.69
CA PHE A 20 -3.77 14.24 -17.26
C PHE A 20 -3.85 13.08 -18.25
N ILE A 21 -5.07 12.72 -18.66
CA ILE A 21 -5.35 11.64 -19.61
C ILE A 21 -4.67 11.91 -20.97
N GLU A 22 -4.81 13.12 -21.51
CA GLU A 22 -4.18 13.50 -22.78
C GLU A 22 -2.64 13.43 -22.71
N LYS A 23 -2.05 13.96 -21.63
CA LYS A 23 -0.59 13.91 -21.41
C LYS A 23 -0.09 12.48 -21.25
N LEU A 24 -0.83 11.65 -20.51
CA LEU A 24 -0.51 10.23 -20.32
C LEU A 24 -0.56 9.50 -21.66
N ARG A 25 -1.55 9.78 -22.51
CA ARG A 25 -1.66 9.17 -23.84
C ARG A 25 -0.42 9.45 -24.69
N ALA A 26 -0.03 10.73 -24.77
CA ALA A 26 1.15 11.15 -25.50
C ALA A 26 2.44 10.51 -24.95
N GLN A 27 2.57 10.42 -23.62
CA GLN A 27 3.71 9.78 -22.96
C GLN A 27 3.75 8.26 -23.19
N CYS A 28 2.60 7.58 -23.20
CA CYS A 28 2.53 6.15 -23.53
C CYS A 28 2.96 5.89 -24.97
N ASP A 29 2.52 6.72 -25.92
CA ASP A 29 2.90 6.57 -27.33
C ASP A 29 4.40 6.83 -27.56
N LEU A 30 4.96 7.82 -26.86
CA LEU A 30 6.40 8.11 -26.88
C LEU A 30 7.19 6.97 -26.22
N GLY A 31 6.76 6.51 -25.05
CA GLY A 31 7.39 5.43 -24.30
C GLY A 31 7.39 4.10 -25.07
N LYS A 32 6.32 3.78 -25.82
CA LYS A 32 6.28 2.60 -26.69
C LYS A 32 7.36 2.63 -27.77
N LYS A 33 7.71 3.82 -28.28
CA LYS A 33 8.75 3.99 -29.30
C LYS A 33 10.15 3.97 -28.69
N MET A 34 10.31 4.52 -27.48
CA MET A 34 11.61 4.63 -26.81
C MET A 34 12.04 3.34 -26.11
N PHE A 35 11.11 2.63 -25.46
CA PHE A 35 11.39 1.48 -24.59
C PHE A 35 11.00 0.14 -25.21
N ALA A 36 10.94 0.06 -26.55
CA ALA A 36 10.61 -1.17 -27.27
C ALA A 36 11.61 -2.33 -27.02
N ALA A 37 12.81 -2.00 -26.50
CA ALA A 37 13.88 -2.95 -26.23
C ALA A 37 13.94 -3.44 -24.76
N ASP A 38 13.25 -2.79 -23.84
CA ASP A 38 13.36 -3.11 -22.41
C ASP A 38 12.53 -4.37 -22.09
N SER A 39 13.22 -5.44 -21.69
CA SER A 39 12.62 -6.75 -21.45
C SER A 39 11.96 -6.87 -20.05
N ASN A 40 12.36 -6.03 -19.10
CA ASN A 40 11.93 -6.07 -17.70
C ASN A 40 11.16 -4.79 -17.29
N SER A 41 10.03 -4.97 -16.59
CA SER A 41 9.19 -3.85 -16.10
C SER A 41 9.89 -2.91 -15.11
N ILE A 42 10.88 -3.42 -14.37
CA ILE A 42 11.68 -2.66 -13.40
C ILE A 42 12.71 -1.78 -14.11
N GLU A 43 13.34 -2.28 -15.17
CA GLU A 43 14.31 -1.54 -15.97
C GLU A 43 13.63 -0.36 -16.68
N ALA A 44 12.43 -0.60 -17.23
CA ALA A 44 11.58 0.45 -17.81
C ALA A 44 11.22 1.53 -16.77
N TYR A 45 10.95 1.17 -15.51
CA TYR A 45 10.69 2.16 -14.47
C TYR A 45 11.93 3.00 -14.13
N LEU A 46 13.12 2.37 -14.06
CA LEU A 46 14.37 3.08 -13.78
C LEU A 46 14.74 4.06 -14.90
N SER A 47 14.50 3.69 -16.16
CA SER A 47 14.73 4.56 -17.32
C SER A 47 13.71 5.71 -17.39
N ILE A 48 12.44 5.46 -17.07
CA ILE A 48 11.42 6.52 -16.93
C ILE A 48 11.79 7.50 -15.82
N LYS A 49 12.27 6.99 -14.67
CA LYS A 49 12.66 7.80 -13.52
C LYS A 49 13.86 8.70 -13.82
N SER A 50 14.84 8.24 -14.59
CA SER A 50 16.01 9.05 -14.97
C SER A 50 15.65 10.20 -15.92
N MET A 51 14.57 10.05 -16.70
CA MET A 51 14.03 11.07 -17.60
C MET A 51 13.01 12.01 -16.93
N GLY A 52 12.90 11.99 -15.60
CA GLY A 52 11.75 12.38 -14.78
C GLY A 52 10.96 13.66 -15.10
N ALA A 53 11.48 14.64 -15.84
CA ALA A 53 10.69 15.78 -16.30
C ALA A 53 9.77 15.46 -17.50
N SER A 54 10.15 14.49 -18.34
CA SER A 54 9.46 14.19 -19.61
C SER A 54 8.28 13.24 -19.45
N PHE A 55 8.25 12.46 -18.37
CA PHE A 55 7.33 11.32 -18.18
C PHE A 55 6.62 11.30 -16.80
N LEU A 56 6.29 12.47 -16.26
CA LEU A 56 5.71 12.60 -14.90
C LEU A 56 4.43 11.77 -14.68
N GLN A 57 3.49 11.81 -15.63
CA GLN A 57 2.22 11.09 -15.52
C GLN A 57 2.44 9.58 -15.64
N LEU A 58 3.31 9.17 -16.55
CA LEU A 58 3.67 7.77 -16.71
C LEU A 58 4.40 7.21 -15.48
N GLU A 59 5.32 7.97 -14.89
CA GLU A 59 6.02 7.59 -13.65
C GLU A 59 5.04 7.37 -12.50
N GLU A 60 4.06 8.26 -12.34
CA GLU A 60 3.05 8.14 -11.29
C GLU A 60 2.24 6.84 -11.44
N VAL A 61 1.80 6.54 -12.66
CA VAL A 61 1.03 5.32 -12.95
C VAL A 61 1.89 4.08 -12.70
N TYR A 62 3.15 4.06 -13.16
CA TYR A 62 4.07 2.95 -12.93
C TYR A 62 4.36 2.73 -11.45
N ARG A 63 4.57 3.80 -10.67
CA ARG A 63 4.78 3.72 -9.23
C ARG A 63 3.62 3.03 -8.54
N ARG A 64 2.38 3.32 -8.96
CA ARG A 64 1.17 2.66 -8.42
C ARG A 64 1.13 1.18 -8.79
N ILE A 65 1.42 0.84 -10.05
CA ILE A 65 1.45 -0.56 -10.51
C ILE A 65 2.45 -1.39 -9.72
N LEU A 66 3.64 -0.86 -9.45
CA LEU A 66 4.68 -1.56 -8.70
C LEU A 66 4.30 -1.87 -7.24
N VAL A 67 3.35 -1.12 -6.67
CA VAL A 67 2.85 -1.36 -5.31
C VAL A 67 1.75 -2.44 -5.28
N ILE A 68 1.11 -2.72 -6.42
CA ILE A 68 0.08 -3.76 -6.47
C ILE A 68 0.75 -5.13 -6.28
N PRO A 69 0.33 -5.92 -5.27
CA PRO A 69 0.89 -7.23 -5.05
C PRO A 69 0.56 -8.15 -6.23
N ILE A 70 1.60 -8.76 -6.81
CA ILE A 70 1.46 -9.69 -7.95
C ILE A 70 0.88 -11.05 -7.49
N SER A 71 0.99 -11.38 -6.20
CA SER A 71 0.53 -12.65 -5.65
C SER A 71 -0.25 -12.49 -4.34
N SER A 72 -1.02 -13.52 -3.99
CA SER A 72 -1.75 -13.62 -2.72
C SER A 72 -0.85 -13.84 -1.51
N ALA A 73 0.44 -14.17 -1.71
CA ALA A 73 1.36 -14.57 -0.65
C ALA A 73 1.48 -13.54 0.49
N THR A 74 1.43 -12.24 0.17
CA THR A 74 1.44 -11.18 1.20
C THR A 74 0.15 -11.18 2.02
N ALA A 75 -1.01 -11.32 1.38
CA ALA A 75 -2.29 -11.44 2.09
C ALA A 75 -2.36 -12.72 2.93
N GLU A 76 -1.89 -13.85 2.39
CA GLU A 76 -1.81 -15.14 3.10
C GLU A 76 -0.92 -15.06 4.33
N ARG A 77 0.25 -14.41 4.24
CA ARG A 77 1.10 -14.13 5.41
C ARG A 77 0.35 -13.34 6.48
N SER A 78 -0.38 -12.28 6.10
CA SER A 78 -1.21 -11.50 7.03
C SER A 78 -2.38 -12.30 7.64
N PHE A 79 -2.99 -13.22 6.89
CA PHE A 79 -4.01 -14.11 7.44
C PHE A 79 -3.42 -15.18 8.36
N SER A 80 -2.21 -15.67 8.06
CA SER A 80 -1.47 -16.60 8.91
C SER A 80 -1.10 -15.96 10.26
N THR A 81 -0.65 -14.70 10.27
CA THR A 81 -0.42 -13.97 11.54
C THR A 81 -1.73 -13.79 12.33
N MET A 82 -2.81 -13.41 11.67
CA MET A 82 -4.13 -13.30 12.32
C MET A 82 -4.61 -14.64 12.89
N ARG A 83 -4.38 -15.74 12.18
CA ARG A 83 -4.68 -17.11 12.64
C ARG A 83 -3.93 -17.46 13.92
N ARG A 84 -2.66 -17.05 14.04
CA ARG A 84 -1.86 -17.26 15.27
C ARG A 84 -2.39 -16.45 16.47
N ILE A 85 -2.94 -15.26 16.23
CA ILE A 85 -3.53 -14.42 17.29
C ILE A 85 -4.89 -14.96 17.75
N LYS A 86 -5.72 -15.45 16.81
CA LYS A 86 -7.05 -15.98 17.09
C LYS A 86 -6.99 -17.43 17.56
N THR A 87 -6.69 -17.63 18.84
CA THR A 87 -6.66 -18.96 19.48
C THR A 87 -8.02 -19.34 20.08
N TYR A 88 -8.18 -20.62 20.46
CA TYR A 88 -9.41 -21.15 21.07
C TYR A 88 -9.86 -20.33 22.29
N ASN A 89 -8.93 -20.05 23.20
CA ASN A 89 -9.20 -19.24 24.41
C ASN A 89 -9.47 -17.76 24.11
N ARG A 90 -9.14 -17.28 22.90
CA ARG A 90 -9.36 -15.89 22.45
C ARG A 90 -10.42 -15.79 21.36
N SER A 91 -11.29 -16.79 21.25
CA SER A 91 -12.31 -16.90 20.20
C SER A 91 -13.41 -15.84 20.28
N THR A 92 -13.66 -15.28 21.47
CA THR A 92 -14.70 -14.27 21.76
C THR A 92 -14.25 -12.82 21.54
N MET A 93 -13.03 -12.61 21.03
CA MET A 93 -12.48 -11.26 20.85
C MET A 93 -13.20 -10.49 19.75
N THR A 94 -13.44 -9.19 19.97
CA THR A 94 -14.07 -8.33 18.96
C THR A 94 -13.20 -8.20 17.70
N GLY A 95 -13.83 -8.10 16.54
CA GLY A 95 -13.12 -7.95 15.26
C GLY A 95 -12.22 -6.70 15.21
N LYS A 96 -12.58 -5.62 15.92
CA LYS A 96 -11.71 -4.44 16.06
C LYS A 96 -10.43 -4.77 16.81
N ARG A 97 -10.51 -5.46 17.96
CA ARG A 97 -9.34 -5.85 18.73
C ARG A 97 -8.45 -6.85 17.98
N LEU A 98 -9.05 -7.82 17.27
CA LEU A 98 -8.29 -8.77 16.44
C LEU A 98 -7.48 -8.06 15.36
N ARG A 99 -8.11 -7.16 14.60
CA ARG A 99 -7.44 -6.42 13.52
C ARG A 99 -6.30 -5.55 14.04
N ASN A 100 -6.51 -4.86 15.16
CA ASN A 100 -5.47 -4.01 15.76
C ASN A 100 -4.26 -4.84 16.21
N LEU A 101 -4.48 -6.00 16.85
CA LEU A 101 -3.40 -6.89 17.25
C LEU A 101 -2.68 -7.52 16.05
N ALA A 102 -3.42 -7.87 15.00
CA ALA A 102 -2.83 -8.38 13.77
C ALA A 102 -1.96 -7.33 13.09
N LEU A 103 -2.40 -6.07 13.06
CA LEU A 103 -1.64 -4.96 12.51
C LEU A 103 -0.31 -4.77 13.25
N LEU A 104 -0.33 -4.73 14.59
CA LEU A 104 0.88 -4.65 15.40
C LEU A 104 1.83 -5.84 15.17
N SER A 105 1.29 -7.05 14.98
CA SER A 105 2.13 -8.24 14.73
C SER A 105 2.72 -8.28 13.32
N ILE A 106 2.04 -7.71 12.32
CA ILE A 106 2.53 -7.63 10.95
C ILE A 106 3.61 -6.54 10.86
N GLU A 107 3.33 -5.36 11.41
CA GLU A 107 4.25 -4.22 11.46
C GLU A 107 5.15 -4.30 12.71
N ARG A 108 5.84 -5.44 12.88
CA ARG A 108 6.62 -5.72 14.09
C ARG A 108 7.73 -4.69 14.31
N GLU A 109 8.43 -4.27 13.26
CA GLU A 109 9.53 -3.31 13.33
C GLU A 109 9.07 -1.96 13.90
N LYS A 110 8.00 -1.39 13.33
CA LYS A 110 7.37 -0.16 13.86
C LYS A 110 6.84 -0.34 15.28
N SER A 111 6.29 -1.51 15.58
CA SER A 111 5.82 -1.80 16.94
C SER A 111 6.97 -1.87 17.93
N GLU A 112 8.14 -2.37 17.53
CA GLU A 112 9.36 -2.38 18.35
C GLU A 112 9.92 -0.98 18.57
N GLU A 113 9.94 -0.12 17.54
CA GLU A 113 10.30 1.30 17.67
C GLU A 113 9.40 2.02 18.69
N LEU A 114 8.10 1.78 18.62
CA LEU A 114 7.12 2.33 19.56
C LEU A 114 7.27 1.80 20.99
N ILE A 115 7.77 0.56 21.16
CA ILE A 115 8.06 0.00 22.49
C ILE A 115 9.34 0.61 23.06
N GLN A 116 10.33 0.93 22.22
CA GLN A 116 11.57 1.58 22.65
C GLN A 116 11.35 3.02 23.14
N ASN A 117 10.44 3.76 22.51
CA ASN A 117 10.04 5.10 22.95
C ASN A 117 8.52 5.17 23.24
N PRO A 118 8.07 4.69 24.41
CA PRO A 118 6.65 4.56 24.71
C PRO A 118 5.98 5.89 25.14
N ASP A 119 6.74 6.98 25.29
CA ASP A 119 6.26 8.23 25.87
C ASP A 119 5.05 8.81 25.12
N GLU A 120 5.06 8.73 23.78
CA GLU A 120 3.95 9.19 22.95
C GLU A 120 2.67 8.38 23.22
N ILE A 121 2.79 7.05 23.27
CA ILE A 121 1.67 6.14 23.55
C ILE A 121 1.15 6.34 24.97
N LEU A 122 2.04 6.53 25.93
CA LEU A 122 1.66 6.74 27.33
C LEU A 122 0.93 8.08 27.51
N ASN A 123 1.40 9.13 26.87
CA ASN A 123 0.75 10.44 26.90
C ASN A 123 -0.62 10.40 26.20
N GLU A 124 -0.73 9.76 25.04
CA GLU A 124 -2.01 9.57 24.36
C GLU A 124 -2.98 8.74 25.21
N PHE A 125 -2.50 7.63 25.78
CA PHE A 125 -3.29 6.78 26.67
C PHE A 125 -3.74 7.53 27.93
N ALA A 126 -2.88 8.36 28.53
CA ALA A 126 -3.20 9.17 29.70
C ALA A 126 -4.23 10.27 29.39
N SER A 127 -4.19 10.84 28.17
CA SER A 127 -5.16 11.84 27.70
C SER A 127 -6.57 11.26 27.52
N ASN A 128 -6.68 9.95 27.29
CA ASN A 128 -7.96 9.26 27.12
C ASN A 128 -8.71 9.16 28.47
N LYS A 129 -9.83 9.88 28.58
CA LYS A 129 -10.62 9.97 29.84
C LYS A 129 -11.42 8.70 30.16
N LEU A 130 -11.72 7.86 29.16
CA LEU A 130 -12.50 6.63 29.30
C LEU A 130 -11.59 5.43 29.64
N ARG A 131 -11.10 5.37 30.89
CA ARG A 131 -10.18 4.32 31.37
C ARG A 131 -10.87 3.09 31.96
N ARG A 132 -12.19 3.14 32.18
CA ARG A 132 -12.98 2.04 32.76
C ARG A 132 -13.89 1.42 31.71
N LEU A 133 -13.96 0.09 31.72
CA LEU A 133 -15.01 -0.64 31.01
C LEU A 133 -16.35 -0.31 31.68
N ASN A 134 -17.20 0.43 30.97
CA ASN A 134 -18.58 0.62 31.40
C ASN A 134 -19.31 -0.69 31.19
N PHE A 135 -19.49 -1.47 32.26
CA PHE A 135 -20.44 -2.56 32.28
C PHE A 135 -21.84 -1.94 32.40
N SER A 136 -22.44 -1.53 31.29
CA SER A 136 -23.88 -1.27 31.28
C SER A 136 -24.57 -2.63 31.37
N MET A 137 -25.20 -2.88 32.51
CA MET A 137 -26.12 -4.00 32.72
C MET A 137 -27.43 -3.73 31.99
#